data_AF-A0A1Q8VJF1-F1
#
_entry.id   AF-A0A1Q8VJF1-F1
#
_cell.length_a   1.000
_cell.length_b   1.000
_cell.length_c   1.000
_cell.angle_alpha   90.00
_cell.angle_beta   90.00
_cell.angle_gamma   90.00
#
_symmetry.space_group_name_H-M   'P 1'
#
loop_
_entity.id
_entity.type
_entity.pdbx_description
1 polymer ?
#
loop_
_entity_poly.entity_id
_entity_poly.type
_entity_poly.pdbx_seq_one_letter_code
_entity_poly.pdbx_strand_id
1 'polypeptide(L)'
;MRPSESLQRWFGSSLRPRLERMAAKRRPRLPAPQVLIVAPGVRLSFGEVDRPFHTASAGKPFVAVAAARLAQQGLLSLDAPIGELAPGIDLSALPAAPGVILSRDLTLSHLLSHRSGLPDPLQPPRGHSTECSLDRLMRQPDRRWDLAEVM
;
A
#
# COMPACT_ATOMS: atom_id res chain seq x y z
N MET A 1 -12.35 -23.22 -28.91
CA MET A 1 -11.84 -21.84 -28.73
C MET A 1 -10.92 -21.85 -27.54
N ARG A 2 -9.63 -21.53 -27.71
CA ARG A 2 -8.67 -21.58 -26.59
C ARG A 2 -9.02 -20.50 -25.55
N PRO A 3 -8.82 -20.73 -24.24
CA PRO A 3 -9.12 -19.72 -23.21
C PRO A 3 -8.48 -18.35 -23.48
N SER A 4 -7.25 -18.33 -24.01
CA SER A 4 -6.55 -17.11 -24.42
C SER A 4 -7.25 -16.36 -25.56
N GLU A 5 -7.80 -17.06 -26.56
CA GLU A 5 -8.53 -16.44 -27.68
C GLU A 5 -9.88 -15.84 -27.24
N SER A 6 -10.52 -16.46 -26.24
CA SER A 6 -11.71 -15.92 -25.58
C SER A 6 -11.40 -14.64 -24.83
N LEU A 7 -10.33 -14.67 -24.05
CA LEU A 7 -9.91 -13.54 -23.23
C LEU A 7 -9.43 -12.37 -24.10
N GLN A 8 -8.66 -12.63 -25.16
CA GLN A 8 -8.22 -11.62 -26.12
C GLN A 8 -9.40 -10.96 -26.83
N ARG A 9 -10.41 -11.74 -27.24
CA ARG A 9 -11.64 -11.18 -27.82
C ARG A 9 -12.39 -10.31 -26.84
N TRP A 10 -12.53 -10.75 -25.58
CA TRP A 10 -13.19 -9.97 -24.54
C TRP A 10 -12.46 -8.65 -24.25
N PHE A 11 -11.12 -8.64 -24.29
CA PHE A 11 -10.35 -7.41 -24.15
C PHE A 11 -10.72 -6.37 -25.20
N GLY A 12 -10.82 -6.80 -26.47
CA GLY A 12 -11.19 -5.92 -27.57
C GLY A 12 -12.66 -5.49 -27.55
N SER A 13 -13.58 -6.43 -27.36
CA SER A 13 -15.02 -6.17 -27.50
C SER A 13 -15.66 -5.52 -26.27
N SER A 14 -15.11 -5.75 -25.08
CA SER A 14 -15.76 -5.38 -23.82
C SER A 14 -14.91 -4.47 -22.95
N LEU A 15 -13.65 -4.84 -22.69
CA LEU A 15 -12.81 -4.11 -21.74
C LEU A 15 -12.32 -2.77 -22.32
N ARG A 16 -11.75 -2.78 -23.53
CA ARG A 16 -11.21 -1.57 -24.17
C ARG A 16 -12.26 -0.46 -24.32
N PRO A 17 -13.48 -0.72 -24.83
CA PRO A 17 -14.54 0.31 -24.91
C PRO A 17 -14.98 0.85 -23.54
N ARG A 18 -14.85 0.07 -22.46
CA ARG A 18 -15.13 0.55 -21.09
C ARG A 18 -14.01 1.46 -20.59
N LEU A 19 -12.76 1.10 -20.84
CA LEU A 19 -11.60 1.90 -20.47
C LEU A 19 -11.58 3.24 -21.22
N GLU A 20 -11.92 3.23 -22.52
CA GLU A 20 -12.06 4.44 -23.34
C GLU A 20 -13.15 5.36 -22.80
N ARG A 21 -14.35 4.82 -22.50
CA ARG A 21 -15.44 5.59 -21.87
C ARG A 21 -15.04 6.14 -20.50
N MET A 22 -14.28 5.38 -19.71
CA MET A 22 -13.76 5.85 -18.42
C MET A 22 -12.76 6.99 -18.61
N ALA A 23 -11.83 6.87 -19.55
CA ALA A 23 -10.84 7.90 -19.85
C ALA A 23 -11.52 9.20 -20.34
N ALA A 24 -12.49 9.10 -21.23
CA ALA A 24 -13.24 10.25 -21.76
C ALA A 24 -14.04 11.02 -20.68
N LYS A 25 -14.47 10.34 -19.62
CA LYS A 25 -15.23 10.95 -18.51
C LYS A 25 -14.34 11.57 -17.42
N ARG A 26 -13.02 11.40 -17.48
CA ARG A 26 -12.11 11.92 -16.44
C ARG A 26 -11.92 13.43 -16.57
N ARG A 27 -11.51 14.06 -15.46
CA ARG A 27 -11.14 15.48 -15.44
C ARG A 27 -10.08 15.74 -16.51
N PRO A 28 -10.17 16.83 -17.31
CA PRO A 28 -9.30 17.07 -18.47
C PRO A 28 -7.79 17.08 -18.18
N ARG A 29 -7.40 17.24 -16.91
CA ARG A 29 -5.98 17.33 -16.48
C ARG A 29 -5.38 16.00 -16.03
N LEU A 30 -6.15 14.93 -15.94
CA LEU A 30 -5.64 13.62 -15.52
C LEU A 30 -5.32 12.75 -16.74
N PRO A 31 -4.16 12.07 -16.77
CA PRO A 31 -3.87 11.13 -17.85
C PRO A 31 -4.88 9.99 -17.87
N ALA A 32 -4.94 9.30 -19.01
CA ALA A 32 -5.69 8.04 -19.10
C ALA A 32 -5.20 7.07 -18.01
N PRO A 33 -6.09 6.27 -17.41
CA PRO A 33 -5.69 5.25 -16.47
C PRO A 33 -4.73 4.28 -17.17
N GLN A 34 -3.73 3.80 -16.43
CA GLN A 34 -2.81 2.78 -16.90
C GLN A 34 -3.36 1.41 -16.52
N VAL A 35 -3.51 0.50 -17.48
CA VAL A 35 -3.92 -0.88 -17.24
C VAL A 35 -3.00 -1.82 -18.00
N LEU A 36 -2.39 -2.76 -17.29
CA LEU A 36 -1.60 -3.84 -17.83
C LEU A 36 -2.19 -5.17 -17.36
N ILE A 37 -2.53 -6.04 -18.30
CA ILE A 37 -2.94 -7.43 -18.01
C ILE A 37 -1.95 -8.34 -18.72
N VAL A 38 -1.32 -9.22 -17.95
CA VAL A 38 -0.41 -10.26 -18.44
C VAL A 38 -0.91 -11.60 -17.92
N ALA A 39 -1.21 -12.52 -18.83
CA ALA A 39 -1.58 -13.89 -18.52
C ALA A 39 -1.06 -14.81 -19.64
N PRO A 40 -1.04 -16.15 -19.44
CA PRO A 40 -0.53 -17.06 -20.46
C PRO A 40 -1.20 -16.86 -21.83
N GLY A 41 -0.39 -16.51 -22.82
CA GLY A 41 -0.84 -16.31 -24.21
C GLY A 41 -1.66 -15.03 -24.47
N VAL A 42 -1.77 -14.10 -23.51
CA VAL A 42 -2.46 -12.82 -23.71
C VAL A 42 -1.73 -11.66 -23.04
N ARG A 43 -1.81 -10.49 -23.68
CA ARG A 43 -1.34 -9.22 -23.12
C ARG A 43 -2.28 -8.11 -23.55
N LEU A 44 -2.67 -7.27 -22.60
CA LEU A 44 -3.39 -6.03 -22.86
C LEU A 44 -2.66 -4.88 -22.19
N SER A 45 -2.47 -3.80 -22.94
CA SER A 45 -2.10 -2.49 -22.42
C SER A 45 -3.15 -1.44 -22.78
N PHE A 46 -3.36 -0.49 -21.87
CA PHE A 46 -4.18 0.69 -22.05
C PHE A 46 -3.55 1.87 -21.28
N GLY A 47 -3.46 3.03 -21.92
CA GLY A 47 -2.75 4.20 -21.38
C GLY A 47 -1.22 4.10 -21.49
N GLU A 48 -0.52 5.06 -20.89
CA GLU A 48 0.95 5.15 -20.86
C GLU A 48 1.52 4.21 -19.78
N VAL A 49 1.50 2.89 -20.02
CA VAL A 49 1.85 1.87 -19.01
C VAL A 49 3.30 1.94 -18.48
N ASP A 50 4.20 2.61 -19.19
CA ASP A 50 5.60 2.80 -18.77
C ASP A 50 5.82 4.12 -18.02
N ARG A 51 4.81 4.99 -17.93
CA ARG A 51 4.92 6.26 -17.23
C ARG A 51 4.87 6.04 -15.72
N PRO A 52 5.90 6.47 -14.96
CA PRO A 52 5.90 6.35 -13.51
C PRO A 52 4.70 7.04 -12.85
N PHE A 53 4.17 6.43 -11.80
CA PHE A 53 3.13 7.01 -10.95
C PHE A 53 3.35 6.60 -9.49
N HIS A 54 2.75 7.35 -8.57
CA HIS A 54 2.81 7.05 -7.14
C HIS A 54 1.95 5.82 -6.82
N THR A 55 2.57 4.72 -6.36
CA THR A 55 1.89 3.43 -6.13
C THR A 55 1.07 3.38 -4.85
N ALA A 56 1.23 4.34 -3.94
CA ALA A 56 0.57 4.37 -2.63
C ALA A 56 0.76 3.04 -1.88
N SER A 57 -0.30 2.51 -1.24
CA SER A 57 -0.22 1.25 -0.48
C SER A 57 0.21 0.03 -1.30
N ALA A 58 0.20 0.08 -2.64
CA ALA A 58 0.75 -0.98 -3.48
C ALA A 58 2.29 -1.11 -3.35
N GLY A 59 2.97 -0.20 -2.64
CA GLY A 59 4.36 -0.35 -2.23
C GLY A 59 4.60 -1.36 -1.10
N LYS A 60 3.61 -1.63 -0.24
CA LYS A 60 3.76 -2.52 0.94
C LYS A 60 4.22 -3.95 0.60
N PRO A 61 3.72 -4.61 -0.47
CA PRO A 61 4.22 -5.93 -0.86
C PRO A 61 5.72 -5.94 -1.17
N PHE A 62 6.30 -4.86 -1.71
CA PHE A 62 7.74 -4.79 -1.95
C PHE A 62 8.54 -4.82 -0.64
N VAL A 63 8.08 -4.09 0.38
CA VAL A 63 8.67 -4.11 1.72
C VAL A 63 8.55 -5.52 2.34
N ALA A 64 7.37 -6.14 2.22
CA ALA A 64 7.16 -7.50 2.72
C ALA A 64 8.10 -8.53 2.04
N VAL A 65 8.27 -8.43 0.72
CA VAL A 65 9.21 -9.29 -0.03
C VAL A 65 10.66 -9.01 0.38
N ALA A 66 11.05 -7.75 0.56
CA ALA A 66 12.39 -7.41 1.02
C ALA A 66 12.68 -8.00 2.40
N ALA A 67 11.75 -7.86 3.35
CA ALA A 67 11.84 -8.48 4.67
C ALA A 67 11.91 -10.01 4.60
N ALA A 68 11.06 -10.64 3.78
CA ALA A 68 11.08 -12.09 3.58
C ALA A 68 12.42 -12.59 3.01
N ARG A 69 13.02 -11.85 2.07
CA ARG A 69 14.35 -12.19 1.51
C ARG A 69 15.45 -12.07 2.55
N LEU A 70 15.45 -11.02 3.37
CA LEU A 70 16.41 -10.86 4.46
C LEU A 70 16.25 -11.98 5.49
N ALA A 71 15.01 -12.36 5.79
CA ALA A 71 14.73 -13.48 6.69
C ALA A 71 15.21 -14.82 6.14
N GLN A 72 15.00 -15.08 4.85
CA GLN A 72 15.53 -16.27 4.17
C GLN A 72 17.07 -16.33 4.21
N GLN A 73 17.73 -15.17 4.22
CA GLN A 73 19.19 -15.06 4.33
C GLN A 73 19.70 -15.16 5.78
N GLY A 74 18.82 -15.26 6.77
CA GLY A 74 19.19 -15.24 8.20
C GLY A 74 19.64 -13.88 8.71
N LEU A 75 19.42 -12.80 7.94
CA LEU A 75 19.80 -11.43 8.30
C LEU A 75 18.71 -10.69 9.10
N LEU A 76 17.52 -11.27 9.17
CA LEU A 76 16.34 -10.71 9.84
C LEU A 76 15.51 -11.86 10.40
N SER A 77 14.84 -11.66 11.53
CA SER A 77 13.78 -12.59 11.97
C SER A 77 12.44 -11.88 11.84
N LEU A 78 11.45 -12.56 11.26
CA LEU A 78 10.08 -12.04 11.22
C LEU A 78 9.42 -12.03 12.61
N ASP A 79 9.92 -12.86 13.52
CA ASP A 79 9.46 -12.92 14.91
C ASP A 79 10.29 -12.01 15.84
N ALA A 80 11.28 -11.28 15.31
CA ALA A 80 12.04 -10.33 16.10
C ALA A 80 11.12 -9.22 16.65
N PRO A 81 11.22 -8.90 17.95
CA PRO A 81 10.60 -7.72 18.54
C PRO A 81 11.08 -6.43 17.86
N ILE A 82 10.18 -5.46 17.71
CA ILE A 82 10.52 -4.17 17.10
C ILE A 82 11.56 -3.40 17.92
N GLY A 83 11.59 -3.56 19.24
CA GLY A 83 12.61 -2.94 20.08
C GLY A 83 14.03 -3.45 19.80
N GLU A 84 14.17 -4.68 19.31
CA GLU A 84 15.47 -5.23 18.88
C GLU A 84 15.86 -4.72 17.49
N LEU A 85 14.88 -4.63 16.57
CA LEU A 85 15.11 -4.19 15.19
C LEU A 85 15.37 -2.69 15.07
N ALA A 86 14.81 -1.88 15.97
CA ALA A 86 14.98 -0.43 16.02
C ALA A 86 15.30 0.03 17.45
N PRO A 87 16.52 -0.21 17.94
CA PRO A 87 16.92 0.23 19.28
C PRO A 87 16.78 1.75 19.41
N GLY A 88 16.02 2.20 20.40
CA GLY A 88 15.77 3.63 20.65
C GLY A 88 14.52 4.19 19.96
N ILE A 89 13.73 3.38 19.26
CA ILE A 89 12.40 3.81 18.81
C ILE A 89 11.51 4.11 20.02
N ASP A 90 10.98 5.33 20.09
CA ASP A 90 10.00 5.70 21.11
C ASP A 90 8.61 5.18 20.70
N LEU A 91 8.09 4.22 21.47
CA LEU A 91 6.77 3.64 21.30
C LEU A 91 5.81 4.04 22.42
N SER A 92 6.22 4.93 23.32
CA SER A 92 5.48 5.24 24.56
C SER A 92 4.13 5.92 24.31
N ALA A 93 4.01 6.68 23.22
CA ALA A 93 2.76 7.31 22.80
C ALA A 93 1.80 6.36 22.07
N LEU A 94 2.24 5.16 21.67
CA LEU A 94 1.37 4.21 20.99
C LEU A 94 0.48 3.44 21.98
N PRO A 95 -0.80 3.22 21.66
CA PRO A 95 -1.68 2.46 22.53
C PRO A 95 -1.26 0.99 22.59
N ALA A 96 -1.25 0.44 23.81
CA ALA A 96 -0.97 -0.97 24.07
C ALA A 96 -2.10 -1.57 24.91
N ALA A 97 -2.40 -2.86 24.68
CA ALA A 97 -3.33 -3.60 25.53
C ALA A 97 -2.72 -3.82 26.93
N PRO A 98 -3.54 -4.04 27.99
CA PRO A 98 -3.03 -4.33 29.32
C PRO A 98 -2.01 -5.47 29.33
N GLY A 99 -0.83 -5.22 29.91
CA GLY A 99 0.26 -6.21 29.99
C GLY A 99 1.15 -6.33 28.75
N VAL A 100 0.82 -5.63 27.65
CA VAL A 100 1.63 -5.61 26.42
C VAL A 100 2.69 -4.51 26.52
N ILE A 101 3.95 -4.90 26.28
CA ILE A 101 5.08 -3.98 26.13
C ILE A 101 5.46 -3.99 24.66
N LEU A 102 5.10 -2.93 23.92
CA LEU A 102 5.24 -2.89 22.46
C LEU A 102 6.66 -3.18 21.98
N SER A 103 7.69 -2.65 22.64
CA SER A 103 9.09 -2.91 22.25
C SER A 103 9.49 -4.39 22.33
N ARG A 104 8.84 -5.18 23.19
CA ARG A 104 9.10 -6.61 23.40
C ARG A 104 8.13 -7.51 22.66
N ASP A 105 6.85 -7.14 22.63
CA ASP A 105 5.75 -8.02 22.21
C ASP A 105 5.26 -7.75 20.78
N LEU A 106 5.53 -6.55 20.23
CA LEU A 106 5.27 -6.25 18.82
C LEU A 106 6.40 -6.82 17.97
N THR A 107 6.08 -7.75 17.06
CA THR A 107 7.06 -8.34 16.15
C THR A 107 6.94 -7.76 14.74
N LEU A 108 7.97 -7.97 13.92
CA LEU A 108 7.91 -7.62 12.50
C LEU A 108 6.76 -8.33 11.77
N SER A 109 6.46 -9.60 12.10
CA SER A 109 5.34 -10.32 11.50
C SER A 109 4.01 -9.66 11.81
N HIS A 110 3.81 -9.12 13.02
CA HIS A 110 2.59 -8.40 13.36
C HIS A 110 2.38 -7.18 12.45
N LEU A 111 3.45 -6.43 12.17
CA LEU A 111 3.40 -5.27 11.26
C LEU A 111 3.11 -5.69 9.83
N LEU A 112 3.87 -6.65 9.29
CA LEU A 112 3.76 -7.09 7.90
C LEU A 112 2.41 -7.74 7.57
N SER A 113 1.72 -8.29 8.59
CA SER A 113 0.43 -8.93 8.43
C SER A 113 -0.76 -8.10 8.89
N HIS A 114 -0.57 -6.82 9.24
CA HIS A 114 -1.62 -5.96 9.81
C HIS A 114 -2.31 -6.55 11.06
N ARG A 115 -1.55 -7.23 11.93
CA ARG A 115 -2.03 -7.82 13.19
C ARG A 115 -1.44 -7.17 14.44
N SER A 116 -0.78 -6.03 14.29
CA SER A 116 -0.20 -5.29 15.42
C SER A 116 -1.23 -4.69 16.37
N GLY A 117 -2.46 -4.47 15.90
CA GLY A 117 -3.48 -3.75 16.67
C GLY A 117 -3.25 -2.24 16.77
N LEU A 118 -2.19 -1.71 16.12
CA LEU A 118 -1.93 -0.28 16.09
C LEU A 118 -2.99 0.45 15.27
N PRO A 119 -3.44 1.64 15.70
CA PRO A 119 -4.37 2.46 14.93
C PRO A 119 -3.72 2.93 13.62
N ASP A 120 -4.53 3.10 12.57
CA ASP A 120 -4.08 3.75 11.33
C ASP A 120 -4.26 5.27 11.46
N PRO A 121 -3.16 6.05 11.58
CA PRO A 121 -3.26 7.49 11.72
C PRO A 121 -3.62 8.16 10.37
N LEU A 122 -3.40 7.51 9.22
CA LEU A 122 -3.80 8.05 7.91
C LEU A 122 -5.30 7.86 7.65
N GLN A 123 -5.89 6.80 8.19
CA GLN A 123 -7.32 6.50 8.06
C GLN A 123 -7.95 6.22 9.43
N PRO A 124 -8.06 7.25 10.28
CA PRO A 124 -8.60 7.07 11.62
C PRO A 124 -10.07 6.62 11.60
N PRO A 125 -10.56 5.96 12.66
CA PRO A 125 -11.97 5.59 12.79
C PRO A 125 -12.90 6.78 12.59
N ARG A 126 -14.12 6.53 12.09
CA ARG A 126 -15.13 7.59 11.92
C ARG A 126 -15.30 8.41 13.20
N GLY A 127 -15.37 9.74 13.05
CA GLY A 127 -15.48 10.68 14.17
C GLY A 127 -14.14 11.06 14.81
N HIS A 128 -13.02 10.47 14.37
CA HIS A 128 -11.68 10.83 14.83
C HIS A 128 -10.91 11.50 13.69
N SER A 129 -9.98 12.38 14.04
CA SER A 129 -9.10 13.06 13.08
C SER A 129 -7.69 13.11 13.66
N THR A 130 -6.71 12.90 12.80
CA THR A 130 -5.29 13.06 13.12
C THR A 130 -4.73 14.19 12.28
N GLU A 131 -3.61 14.75 12.75
CA GLU A 131 -2.84 15.76 12.01
C GLU A 131 -2.31 15.23 10.67
N CYS A 132 -2.19 13.92 10.47
CA CYS A 132 -1.72 13.33 9.21
C CYS A 132 -2.80 12.56 8.43
N SER A 133 -4.06 12.65 8.83
CA SER A 133 -5.15 11.92 8.16
C SER A 133 -5.19 12.23 6.66
N LEU A 134 -5.59 11.24 5.85
CA LEU A 134 -5.67 11.36 4.39
C LEU A 134 -6.53 12.57 3.97
N ASP A 135 -7.62 12.82 4.69
CA ASP A 135 -8.50 13.96 4.49
C ASP A 135 -7.75 15.30 4.64
N ARG A 136 -6.86 15.41 5.63
CA ARG A 136 -6.04 16.59 5.87
C ARG A 136 -4.86 16.70 4.91
N LEU A 137 -4.20 15.58 4.59
CA LEU A 137 -3.18 15.50 3.54
C LEU A 137 -3.73 16.00 2.21
N MET A 138 -4.97 15.64 1.87
CA MET A 138 -5.60 16.09 0.64
C MET A 138 -5.95 17.58 0.62
N ARG A 139 -6.15 18.20 1.78
CA ARG A 139 -6.36 19.66 1.89
C ARG A 139 -5.05 20.45 1.88
N GLN A 140 -3.96 19.86 2.37
CA GLN A 140 -2.65 20.50 2.49
C GLN A 140 -1.54 19.56 1.96
N PRO A 141 -1.48 19.33 0.64
CA PRO A 141 -0.57 18.32 0.06
C PRO A 141 0.92 18.64 0.21
N ASP A 142 1.26 19.92 0.41
CA ASP A 142 2.65 20.37 0.57
C ASP A 142 3.12 20.38 2.03
N ARG A 143 2.20 20.16 3.00
CA ARG A 143 2.57 20.10 4.42
C ARG A 143 3.36 18.82 4.68
N ARG A 144 4.46 18.96 5.42
CA ARG A 144 5.22 17.85 5.98
C ARG A 144 4.91 17.77 7.47
N TRP A 145 4.89 16.55 8.00
CA TRP A 145 4.70 16.31 9.42
C TRP A 145 5.94 15.66 10.00
N ASP A 146 6.31 16.12 11.17
CA ASP A 146 7.36 15.50 11.97
C ASP A 146 6.74 14.40 12.84
N LEU A 147 7.56 13.45 13.31
CA LEU A 147 7.06 12.30 14.09
C LEU A 147 6.25 12.73 15.33
N ALA A 148 6.66 13.84 15.97
CA ALA A 148 5.99 14.42 17.13
C ALA A 148 4.59 14.98 16.83
N GLU A 149 4.25 15.26 15.56
CA GLU A 149 2.92 15.75 15.16
C GLU A 149 1.99 14.59 14.73
N VAL A 150 2.55 13.42 14.42
CA VAL A 150 1.82 12.26 13.92
C VAL A 150 1.37 11.34 15.06
N MET A 151 2.15 11.30 16.14
CA MET A 151 1.97 10.42 17.30
C MET A 151 1.16 11.04 18.43
#